data_AF-A0A4Q3UE69-F1
#
_entry.id   AF-A0A4Q3UE69-F1
#
_cell.length_a   1.000
_cell.length_b   1.000
_cell.length_c   1.000
_cell.angle_alpha   90.00
_cell.angle_beta   90.00
_cell.angle_gamma   90.00
#
_symmetry.space_group_name_H-M   'P 1'
#
loop_
_entity.id
_entity.type
_entity.pdbx_description
1 polymer ?
#
loop_
_entity_poly.entity_id
_entity_poly.type
_entity_poly.pdbx_seq_one_letter_code
_entity_poly.pdbx_strand_id
1 'polypeptide(L)'
;MGPSLPAISTKRSGRRSEHSTISSRSILARFKSRWARQRWPVMETFMKLFSWVDVLPAGRRTVVLLASAVLILLGLVGTSLWMVGETYSRTAELDRSQRLLESASLVLGDLRDAETGQRGYLLTLDAAYLDPYRNASTALSEELNELEASAAETDKGLVRTVRTLANAKIAELQATIDFAASGKTAEAVEVVRNGTGKTLMDDIREALLPLTDKARGNVRVNL
;
A
#
# COMPACT_ATOMS: atom_id res chain seq x y z
N MET A 1 -28.85 2.84 64.77
CA MET A 1 -28.08 3.85 64.02
C MET A 1 -28.65 3.84 62.60
N GLY A 2 -29.73 4.55 62.27
CA GLY A 2 -29.98 5.99 62.41
C GLY A 2 -29.56 6.68 61.09
N PRO A 3 -30.33 7.58 60.47
CA PRO A 3 -31.76 7.88 60.62
C PRO A 3 -32.57 7.96 59.30
N SER A 4 -33.87 7.76 59.47
CA SER A 4 -35.03 8.47 58.90
C SER A 4 -34.82 9.46 57.75
N LEU A 5 -35.48 9.18 56.64
CA LEU A 5 -35.87 10.19 55.63
C LEU A 5 -37.01 11.07 56.19
N PRO A 6 -36.94 12.40 56.12
CA PRO A 6 -38.11 13.24 56.31
C PRO A 6 -38.84 13.50 54.99
N ALA A 7 -40.16 13.45 55.10
CA ALA A 7 -41.14 13.79 54.09
C ALA A 7 -41.24 15.31 53.84
N ILE A 8 -41.85 15.57 52.68
CA ILE A 8 -42.07 16.82 51.96
C ILE A 8 -42.94 17.83 52.73
N SER A 9 -42.61 19.14 52.65
CA SER A 9 -43.61 20.21 52.66
C SER A 9 -43.16 21.46 51.86
N THR A 10 -43.78 21.56 50.69
CA THR A 10 -44.37 22.73 50.02
C THR A 10 -43.76 24.13 50.17
N LYS A 11 -43.26 24.67 49.05
CA LYS A 11 -43.62 26.04 48.63
C LYS A 11 -43.66 26.14 47.10
N ARG A 12 -44.88 26.26 46.58
CA ARG A 12 -45.19 26.51 45.17
C ARG A 12 -44.92 27.98 44.89
N SER A 13 -44.03 28.30 43.95
CA SER A 13 -44.12 29.56 43.19
C SER A 13 -43.57 29.30 41.79
N GLY A 14 -44.46 29.42 40.81
CA GLY A 14 -44.18 29.06 39.42
C GLY A 14 -43.05 29.86 38.79
N ARG A 15 -42.36 29.23 37.85
CA ARG A 15 -41.66 29.91 36.77
C ARG A 15 -41.69 29.04 35.52
N ARG A 16 -42.64 29.42 34.66
CA ARG A 16 -42.58 29.50 33.20
C ARG A 16 -41.36 28.80 32.57
N SER A 17 -41.65 27.76 31.79
CA SER A 17 -40.75 27.16 30.81
C SER A 17 -40.39 28.21 29.74
N GLU A 18 -39.15 28.69 29.75
CA GLU A 18 -38.58 29.44 28.62
C GLU A 18 -37.56 28.55 27.91
N HIS A 19 -37.91 28.16 26.69
CA HIS A 19 -36.98 27.61 25.71
C HIS A 19 -35.87 28.64 25.47
N SER A 20 -34.68 28.41 26.01
CA SER A 20 -33.50 29.20 25.67
C SER A 20 -32.99 28.79 24.30
N THR A 21 -33.50 29.43 23.25
CA THR A 21 -32.86 29.45 21.94
C THR A 21 -31.45 30.01 22.12
N ILE A 22 -30.41 29.20 21.92
CA ILE A 22 -29.03 29.68 21.84
C ILE A 22 -28.93 30.58 20.61
N SER A 23 -29.06 31.89 20.83
CA SER A 23 -28.97 32.88 19.76
C SER A 23 -27.54 32.91 19.20
N SER A 24 -27.39 32.71 17.88
CA SER A 24 -26.13 32.81 17.12
C SER A 24 -25.35 34.10 17.37
N ARG A 25 -26.01 35.15 17.88
CA ARG A 25 -25.38 36.42 18.28
C ARG A 25 -24.41 36.26 19.46
N SER A 26 -24.61 35.28 20.34
CA SER A 26 -23.77 35.06 21.53
C SER A 26 -22.44 34.37 21.21
N ILE A 27 -22.42 33.48 20.20
CA ILE A 27 -21.22 32.77 19.75
C ILE A 27 -20.27 33.74 19.04
N LEU A 28 -20.79 34.58 18.15
CA LEU A 28 -20.01 35.60 17.45
C LEU A 28 -19.46 36.68 18.41
N ALA A 29 -20.21 37.08 19.43
CA ALA A 29 -19.74 38.06 20.43
C ALA A 29 -18.61 37.50 21.31
N ARG A 30 -18.68 36.22 21.69
CA ARG A 30 -17.61 35.54 22.43
C ARG A 30 -16.37 35.29 21.57
N PHE A 31 -16.56 35.02 20.28
CA PHE A 31 -15.45 34.90 19.33
C PHE A 31 -14.76 36.25 19.12
N LYS A 32 -15.52 37.32 18.85
CA LYS A 32 -15.00 38.68 18.61
C LYS A 32 -14.25 39.27 19.82
N SER A 33 -14.69 38.96 21.04
CA SER A 33 -14.03 39.41 22.29
C SER A 33 -12.80 38.60 22.68
N ARG A 34 -12.66 37.36 22.19
CA ARG A 34 -11.38 36.63 22.23
C ARG A 34 -10.43 37.12 21.14
N TRP A 35 -10.95 37.41 19.95
CA TRP A 35 -10.19 37.92 18.80
C TRP A 35 -9.59 39.31 19.04
N ALA A 36 -10.29 40.20 19.74
CA ALA A 36 -9.83 41.57 19.99
C ALA A 36 -8.73 41.73 21.06
N ARG A 37 -8.52 40.72 21.93
CA ARG A 37 -7.55 40.81 23.03
C ARG A 37 -6.15 40.37 22.68
N GLN A 38 -6.02 39.52 21.67
CA GLN A 38 -4.71 39.09 21.21
C GLN A 38 -4.37 39.99 20.02
N ARG A 39 -3.42 40.89 20.23
CA ARG A 39 -2.91 41.77 19.18
C ARG A 39 -2.08 40.87 18.28
N TRP A 40 -2.52 40.57 17.05
CA TRP A 40 -1.68 39.80 16.12
C TRP A 40 -0.64 40.77 15.52
N PRO A 41 0.63 40.79 15.99
CA PRO A 41 1.67 41.65 15.40
C PRO A 41 1.86 41.36 13.91
N VAL A 42 1.59 40.13 13.48
CA VAL A 42 1.55 39.73 12.08
C VAL A 42 0.55 40.56 11.27
N MET A 43 -0.60 40.89 11.83
CA MET A 43 -1.65 41.67 11.16
C MET A 43 -1.24 43.15 11.00
N GLU A 44 -0.60 43.74 12.01
CA GLU A 44 -0.05 45.10 11.90
C GLU A 44 1.05 45.17 10.83
N THR A 45 1.95 44.19 10.79
CA THR A 45 3.00 44.11 9.76
C THR A 45 2.40 43.90 8.38
N PHE A 46 1.39 43.04 8.25
CA PHE A 46 0.69 42.79 6.98
C PHE A 46 -0.05 44.04 6.47
N MET A 47 -0.73 44.77 7.35
CA MET A 47 -1.39 46.04 7.00
C MET A 47 -0.39 47.10 6.55
N LYS A 48 0.77 47.22 7.21
CA LYS A 48 1.83 48.17 6.81
C LYS A 48 2.49 47.79 5.48
N LEU A 49 2.62 46.50 5.19
CA LEU A 49 3.16 46.02 3.91
C LEU A 49 2.23 46.36 2.74
N PHE A 50 0.91 46.40 2.99
CA PHE A 50 -0.10 46.65 1.97
C PHE A 50 -0.55 48.12 1.87
N SER A 51 -0.33 48.93 2.91
CA SER A 51 -0.77 50.34 2.94
C SER A 51 -0.08 51.23 1.91
N TRP A 52 1.07 50.81 1.37
CA TRP A 52 1.74 51.52 0.25
C TRP A 52 0.93 51.44 -1.05
N VAL A 53 0.05 50.44 -1.18
CA VAL A 53 -0.84 50.28 -2.33
C VAL A 53 -1.97 51.32 -2.29
N ASP A 54 -2.33 51.83 -1.11
CA ASP A 54 -3.32 52.91 -0.94
C ASP A 54 -2.80 54.29 -1.38
N VAL A 55 -1.48 54.46 -1.55
CA VAL A 55 -0.83 55.70 -2.00
C VAL A 55 -0.93 55.88 -3.52
N LEU A 56 -1.31 54.83 -4.25
CA LEU A 56 -1.45 54.87 -5.71
C LEU A 56 -2.81 55.44 -6.13
N PRO A 57 -2.89 56.22 -7.23
CA PRO A 57 -4.15 56.70 -7.78
C PRO A 57 -5.08 55.52 -8.11
N ALA A 58 -6.39 55.69 -7.93
CA ALA A 58 -7.38 54.60 -7.94
C ALA A 58 -7.27 53.63 -9.13
N GLY A 59 -6.91 54.12 -10.32
CA GLY A 59 -6.70 53.29 -11.51
C GLY A 59 -5.44 52.42 -11.52
N ARG A 60 -4.38 52.80 -10.79
CA ARG A 60 -3.14 52.00 -10.67
C ARG A 60 -3.25 50.93 -9.59
N ARG A 61 -4.03 51.20 -8.53
CA ARG A 61 -4.28 50.26 -7.43
C ARG A 61 -4.96 48.98 -7.91
N THR A 62 -6.01 49.08 -8.72
CA THR A 62 -6.72 47.91 -9.26
C THR A 62 -5.82 47.06 -10.15
N VAL A 63 -4.98 47.69 -10.97
CA VAL A 63 -4.00 47.01 -11.83
C VAL A 63 -2.96 46.24 -11.00
N VAL A 64 -2.40 46.84 -9.94
CA VAL A 64 -1.44 46.17 -9.05
C VAL A 64 -2.07 44.98 -8.33
N LEU A 65 -3.31 45.12 -7.86
CA LEU A 65 -4.03 44.02 -7.22
C LEU A 65 -4.29 42.87 -8.20
N LEU A 66 -4.76 43.16 -9.41
CA LEU A 66 -5.00 42.15 -10.44
C LEU A 66 -3.69 41.46 -10.85
N ALA A 67 -2.61 42.21 -11.05
CA ALA A 67 -1.30 41.66 -11.38
C ALA A 67 -0.78 40.74 -10.27
N SER A 68 -0.93 41.14 -8.99
CA SER A 68 -0.54 40.31 -7.85
C SER A 68 -1.37 39.03 -7.75
N ALA A 69 -2.68 39.10 -8.02
CA ALA A 69 -3.56 37.94 -8.03
C ALA A 69 -3.18 36.95 -9.15
N VAL A 70 -2.85 37.47 -10.35
CA VAL A 70 -2.37 36.66 -11.48
C VAL A 70 -1.03 36.01 -11.16
N LEU A 71 -0.09 36.74 -10.53
CA LEU A 71 1.20 36.18 -10.12
C LEU A 71 1.04 35.06 -9.07
N ILE A 72 0.16 35.25 -8.09
CA ILE A 72 -0.14 34.22 -7.08
C ILE A 72 -0.77 32.99 -7.75
N LEU A 73 -1.71 33.20 -8.68
CA LEU A 73 -2.35 32.12 -9.44
C LEU A 73 -1.31 31.34 -10.28
N LEU A 74 -0.44 32.04 -11.00
CA LEU A 74 0.63 31.41 -11.79
C LEU A 74 1.62 30.65 -10.89
N GLY A 75 1.93 31.18 -9.71
CA GLY A 75 2.75 30.46 -8.71
C GLY A 75 2.09 29.16 -8.24
N LEU A 76 0.80 29.18 -7.91
CA LEU A 76 0.01 28.00 -7.52
C LEU A 76 -0.09 26.96 -8.64
N VAL A 77 -0.34 27.40 -9.87
CA VAL A 77 -0.37 26.51 -11.03
C VAL A 77 1.01 25.92 -11.28
N GLY A 78 2.07 26.73 -11.18
CA GLY A 78 3.45 26.28 -11.33
C GLY A 78 3.86 25.24 -10.30
N THR A 79 3.54 25.45 -9.02
CA THR A 79 3.81 24.45 -7.96
C THR A 79 2.99 23.19 -8.15
N SER A 80 1.73 23.30 -8.58
CA SER A 80 0.89 22.14 -8.90
C SER A 80 1.47 21.32 -10.06
N LEU A 81 1.94 21.96 -11.12
CA LEU A 81 2.56 21.29 -12.26
C LEU A 81 3.91 20.65 -11.91
N TRP A 82 4.72 21.33 -11.08
CA TRP A 82 5.96 20.76 -10.54
C TRP A 82 5.68 19.51 -9.70
N MET A 83 4.63 19.55 -8.88
CA MET A 83 4.27 18.44 -7.98
C MET A 83 3.78 17.20 -8.75
N VAL A 84 3.12 17.40 -9.89
CA VAL A 84 2.67 16.30 -10.75
C VAL A 84 3.87 15.48 -11.29
N GLY A 85 5.00 16.12 -11.61
CA GLY A 85 6.20 15.44 -12.10
C GLY A 85 6.87 14.52 -11.08
N GLU A 86 6.92 14.91 -9.80
CA GLU A 86 7.48 14.12 -8.70
C GLU A 86 6.58 12.94 -8.29
N THR A 87 5.29 13.00 -8.64
CA THR A 87 4.31 11.97 -8.27
C THR A 87 4.44 10.72 -9.16
N TYR A 88 4.87 10.88 -10.43
CA TYR A 88 4.94 9.77 -11.39
C TYR A 88 6.03 8.72 -11.10
N SER A 89 7.19 9.14 -10.59
CA SER A 89 8.28 8.21 -10.26
C SER A 89 7.98 7.39 -9.00
N ARG A 90 7.28 7.97 -8.02
CA ARG A 90 6.87 7.27 -6.79
C ARG A 90 5.78 6.23 -7.04
N THR A 91 4.85 6.49 -7.94
CA THR A 91 3.82 5.51 -8.33
C THR A 91 4.41 4.33 -9.10
N ALA A 92 5.38 4.58 -10.00
CA ALA A 92 5.99 3.52 -10.80
C ALA A 92 6.82 2.53 -9.95
N GLU A 93 7.52 3.03 -8.91
CA GLU A 93 8.29 2.17 -8.00
C GLU A 93 7.38 1.33 -7.08
N LEU A 94 6.27 1.92 -6.64
CA LEU A 94 5.21 1.22 -5.91
C LEU A 94 4.63 0.07 -6.73
N ASP A 95 4.17 0.36 -7.96
CA ASP A 95 3.57 -0.63 -8.85
C ASP A 95 4.55 -1.76 -9.15
N ARG A 96 5.82 -1.43 -9.42
CA ARG A 96 6.88 -2.42 -9.66
C ARG A 96 7.10 -3.32 -8.45
N SER A 97 7.11 -2.75 -7.25
CA SER A 97 7.28 -3.51 -6.01
C SER A 97 6.10 -4.45 -5.75
N GLN A 98 4.87 -4.02 -6.04
CA GLN A 98 3.68 -4.87 -5.93
C GLN A 98 3.71 -6.03 -6.92
N ARG A 99 4.01 -5.76 -8.20
CA ARG A 99 4.15 -6.79 -9.24
C ARG A 99 5.23 -7.82 -8.91
N LEU A 100 6.36 -7.36 -8.34
CA LEU A 100 7.42 -8.26 -7.90
C LEU A 100 6.94 -9.20 -6.77
N LEU A 101 6.19 -8.68 -5.81
CA LEU A 101 5.65 -9.48 -4.71
C LEU A 101 4.60 -10.48 -5.18
N GLU A 102 3.73 -10.06 -6.10
CA GLU A 102 2.72 -10.90 -6.73
C GLU A 102 3.38 -12.04 -7.51
N SER A 103 4.30 -11.72 -8.43
CA SER A 103 5.01 -12.72 -9.24
C SER A 103 5.80 -13.70 -8.36
N ALA A 104 6.47 -13.22 -7.30
CA ALA A 104 7.18 -14.08 -6.36
C ALA A 104 6.22 -15.04 -5.61
N SER A 105 5.02 -14.58 -5.27
CA SER A 105 3.99 -15.41 -4.65
C SER A 105 3.42 -16.44 -5.63
N LEU A 106 3.22 -16.06 -6.89
CA LEU A 106 2.71 -16.93 -7.94
C LEU A 106 3.72 -18.02 -8.32
N VAL A 107 5.01 -17.68 -8.47
CA VAL A 107 6.10 -18.66 -8.64
C VAL A 107 6.08 -19.74 -7.54
N LEU A 108 5.97 -19.32 -6.27
CA LEU A 108 5.90 -20.28 -5.16
C LEU A 108 4.59 -21.08 -5.13
N GLY A 109 3.49 -20.46 -5.55
CA GLY A 109 2.18 -21.10 -5.71
C GLY A 109 2.22 -22.21 -6.75
N ASP A 110 2.68 -21.89 -7.96
CA ASP A 110 2.81 -22.83 -9.07
C ASP A 110 3.68 -24.02 -8.70
N LEU A 111 4.86 -23.78 -8.12
CA LEU A 111 5.74 -24.87 -7.72
C LEU A 111 5.11 -25.80 -6.67
N ARG A 112 4.32 -25.24 -5.75
CA ARG A 112 3.58 -26.03 -4.75
C ARG A 112 2.43 -26.82 -5.38
N ASP A 113 1.70 -26.22 -6.30
CA ASP A 113 0.58 -26.86 -6.98
C ASP A 113 1.11 -27.99 -7.90
N ALA A 114 2.26 -27.77 -8.54
CA ALA A 114 2.99 -28.80 -9.28
C ALA A 114 3.43 -29.97 -8.40
N GLU A 115 4.03 -29.69 -7.24
CA GLU A 115 4.40 -30.72 -6.26
C GLU A 115 3.18 -31.46 -5.72
N THR A 116 2.06 -30.76 -5.51
CA THR A 116 0.80 -31.36 -5.04
C THR A 116 0.23 -32.33 -6.08
N GLY A 117 0.18 -31.93 -7.35
CA GLY A 117 -0.28 -32.79 -8.44
C GLY A 117 0.61 -34.03 -8.62
N GLN A 118 1.93 -33.82 -8.61
CA GLN A 118 2.92 -34.91 -8.69
C GLN A 118 2.72 -35.93 -7.55
N ARG A 119 2.58 -35.47 -6.30
CA ARG A 119 2.34 -36.37 -5.16
C ARG A 119 1.02 -37.12 -5.27
N GLY A 120 -0.04 -36.45 -5.74
CA GLY A 120 -1.33 -37.09 -6.00
C GLY A 120 -1.20 -38.22 -7.03
N TYR A 121 -0.46 -37.98 -8.10
CA TYR A 121 -0.17 -39.00 -9.12
C TYR A 121 0.67 -40.15 -8.56
N LEU A 122 1.74 -39.88 -7.79
CA LEU A 122 2.55 -40.95 -7.20
C LEU A 122 1.76 -41.83 -6.22
N LEU A 123 0.78 -41.27 -5.52
CA LEU A 123 -0.05 -42.00 -4.56
C LEU A 123 -1.14 -42.84 -5.21
N THR A 124 -1.67 -42.41 -6.35
CA THR A 124 -2.88 -43.00 -6.95
C THR A 124 -2.65 -43.66 -8.30
N LEU A 125 -1.58 -43.28 -9.00
CA LEU A 125 -1.31 -43.56 -10.41
C LEU A 125 -2.40 -43.07 -11.37
N ASP A 126 -3.31 -42.20 -10.90
CA ASP A 126 -4.35 -41.60 -11.71
C ASP A 126 -3.84 -40.29 -12.33
N ALA A 127 -3.79 -40.27 -13.67
CA ALA A 127 -3.31 -39.14 -14.45
C ALA A 127 -4.14 -37.85 -14.24
N ALA A 128 -5.37 -37.93 -13.72
CA ALA A 128 -6.16 -36.76 -13.37
C ALA A 128 -5.48 -35.88 -12.29
N TYR A 129 -4.66 -36.48 -11.43
CA TYR A 129 -3.88 -35.71 -10.45
C TYR A 129 -2.73 -34.91 -11.09
N LEU A 130 -2.42 -35.10 -12.38
CA LEU A 130 -1.40 -34.31 -13.07
C LEU A 130 -1.90 -32.97 -13.59
N ASP A 131 -3.20 -32.66 -13.50
CA ASP A 131 -3.75 -31.38 -13.97
C ASP A 131 -3.11 -30.18 -13.25
N PRO A 132 -2.97 -30.14 -11.91
CA PRO A 132 -2.24 -29.07 -11.22
C PRO A 132 -0.80 -28.92 -11.68
N TYR A 133 -0.09 -30.03 -11.94
CA TYR A 133 1.28 -30.01 -12.45
C TYR A 133 1.38 -29.38 -13.83
N ARG A 134 0.51 -29.77 -14.76
CA ARG A 134 0.52 -29.24 -16.14
C ARG A 134 0.19 -27.75 -16.17
N ASN A 135 -0.81 -27.34 -15.41
CA ASN A 135 -1.23 -25.94 -15.33
C ASN A 135 -0.11 -25.08 -14.73
N ALA A 136 0.43 -25.48 -13.57
CA ALA A 136 1.51 -24.77 -12.92
C ALA A 136 2.80 -24.72 -13.76
N SER A 137 3.18 -25.82 -14.39
CA SER A 137 4.38 -25.84 -15.25
C SER A 137 4.24 -24.92 -16.47
N THR A 138 3.01 -24.69 -16.94
CA THR A 138 2.73 -23.76 -18.04
C THR A 138 2.77 -22.31 -17.57
N ALA A 139 2.14 -22.01 -16.43
CA ALA A 139 2.09 -20.67 -15.84
C ALA A 139 3.45 -20.17 -15.34
N LEU A 140 4.27 -21.05 -14.75
CA LEU A 140 5.54 -20.71 -14.12
C LEU A 140 6.47 -19.88 -15.01
N SER A 141 6.50 -20.16 -16.31
CA SER A 141 7.39 -19.45 -17.23
C SER A 141 6.98 -17.98 -17.42
N GLU A 142 5.69 -17.67 -17.35
CA GLU A 142 5.16 -16.31 -17.39
C GLU A 142 5.48 -15.58 -16.09
N GLU A 143 5.25 -16.22 -14.94
CA GLU A 143 5.53 -15.64 -13.63
C GLU A 143 7.02 -15.34 -13.42
N LEU A 144 7.91 -16.20 -13.93
CA LEU A 144 9.35 -15.96 -13.92
C LEU A 144 9.76 -14.80 -14.84
N ASN A 145 9.03 -14.52 -15.92
CA ASN A 145 9.27 -13.37 -16.79
C ASN A 145 8.79 -12.08 -16.12
N GLU A 146 7.62 -12.09 -15.48
CA GLU A 146 7.10 -10.94 -14.73
C GLU A 146 7.95 -10.61 -13.50
N LEU A 147 8.43 -11.64 -12.78
CA LEU A 147 9.40 -11.47 -11.68
C LEU A 147 10.68 -10.79 -12.18
N GLU A 148 11.16 -11.18 -13.35
CA GLU A 148 12.33 -10.57 -13.97
C GLU A 148 12.06 -9.14 -14.42
N ALA A 149 10.95 -8.87 -15.12
CA ALA A 149 10.57 -7.54 -15.56
C ALA A 149 10.43 -6.55 -14.40
N SER A 150 9.88 -7.03 -13.28
CA SER A 150 9.63 -6.24 -12.07
C SER A 150 10.85 -6.09 -11.17
N ALA A 151 11.89 -6.91 -11.30
CA ALA A 151 13.10 -6.80 -10.48
C ALA A 151 14.00 -5.64 -10.90
N ALA A 152 14.59 -4.93 -9.92
CA ALA A 152 15.58 -3.89 -10.20
C ALA A 152 16.83 -4.49 -10.87
N GLU A 153 17.61 -3.68 -11.59
CA GLU A 153 18.78 -4.17 -12.33
C GLU A 153 19.81 -4.86 -11.42
N THR A 154 19.99 -4.35 -10.19
CA THR A 154 20.87 -4.95 -9.18
C THR A 154 20.40 -6.32 -8.71
N ASP A 155 19.12 -6.64 -8.90
CA ASP A 155 18.46 -7.83 -8.39
C ASP A 155 18.34 -8.92 -9.46
N LYS A 156 18.68 -8.63 -10.72
CA LYS A 156 18.63 -9.57 -11.86
C LYS A 156 19.49 -10.82 -11.66
N GLY A 157 20.54 -10.75 -10.85
CA GLY A 157 21.34 -11.91 -10.47
C GLY A 157 20.53 -12.93 -9.67
N LEU A 158 19.82 -12.45 -8.64
CA LEU A 158 18.96 -13.29 -7.80
C LEU A 158 17.78 -13.86 -8.57
N VAL A 159 17.15 -13.08 -9.45
CA VAL A 159 16.05 -13.59 -10.29
C VAL A 159 16.52 -14.73 -11.20
N ARG A 160 17.72 -14.64 -11.78
CA ARG A 160 18.30 -15.73 -12.57
C ARG A 160 18.51 -16.99 -11.72
N THR A 161 18.97 -16.83 -10.48
CA THR A 161 19.07 -17.95 -9.53
C THR A 161 17.70 -18.60 -9.26
N VAL A 162 16.67 -17.79 -8.98
CA VAL A 162 15.29 -18.28 -8.77
C VAL A 162 14.81 -19.07 -10.00
N ARG A 163 15.01 -18.52 -11.21
CA ARG A 163 14.65 -19.18 -12.47
C ARG A 163 15.35 -20.52 -12.65
N THR A 164 16.67 -20.59 -12.39
CA THR A 164 17.43 -21.84 -12.47
C THR A 164 16.91 -22.88 -11.49
N LEU A 165 16.67 -22.49 -10.23
CA LEU A 165 16.18 -23.40 -9.20
C LEU A 165 14.74 -23.87 -9.47
N ALA A 166 13.86 -22.98 -9.92
CA ALA A 166 12.47 -23.30 -10.28
C ALA A 166 12.43 -24.30 -11.46
N ASN A 167 13.26 -24.09 -12.48
CA ASN A 167 13.38 -25.03 -13.60
C ASN A 167 13.94 -26.39 -13.15
N ALA A 168 14.94 -26.39 -12.25
CA ALA A 168 15.45 -27.62 -11.67
C ALA A 168 14.37 -28.35 -10.86
N LYS A 169 13.50 -27.62 -10.15
CA LYS A 169 12.36 -28.18 -9.42
C LYS A 169 11.34 -28.83 -10.36
N ILE A 170 10.96 -28.18 -11.44
CA ILE A 170 10.07 -28.79 -12.44
C ILE A 170 10.71 -30.02 -13.07
N ALA A 171 12.00 -29.99 -13.39
CA ALA A 171 12.70 -31.15 -13.95
C ALA A 171 12.74 -32.34 -12.98
N GLU A 172 12.94 -32.08 -11.68
CA GLU A 172 12.86 -33.09 -10.62
C GLU A 172 11.47 -33.73 -10.57
N LEU A 173 10.41 -32.91 -10.56
CA LEU A 173 9.02 -33.39 -10.57
C LEU A 173 8.74 -34.23 -11.82
N GLN A 174 9.13 -33.77 -13.01
CA GLN A 174 8.95 -34.50 -14.27
C GLN A 174 9.63 -35.87 -14.21
N ALA A 175 10.88 -35.95 -13.74
CA ALA A 175 11.61 -37.21 -13.65
C ALA A 175 10.88 -38.23 -12.76
N THR A 176 10.31 -37.80 -11.63
CA THR A 176 9.53 -38.70 -10.76
C THR A 176 8.22 -39.15 -11.39
N ILE A 177 7.54 -38.27 -12.15
CA ILE A 177 6.33 -38.61 -12.90
C ILE A 177 6.67 -39.67 -13.96
N ASP A 178 7.78 -39.50 -14.69
CA ASP A 178 8.22 -40.43 -15.73
C ASP A 178 8.59 -41.81 -15.15
N PHE A 179 9.24 -41.84 -13.98
CA PHE A 179 9.48 -43.10 -13.26
C PHE A 179 8.17 -43.80 -12.91
N ALA A 180 7.21 -43.11 -12.31
CA ALA A 180 5.92 -43.72 -11.97
C ALA A 180 5.14 -44.18 -13.20
N ALA A 181 5.13 -43.39 -14.28
CA ALA A 181 4.46 -43.73 -15.54
C ALA A 181 5.07 -44.95 -16.22
N SER A 182 6.37 -45.21 -16.02
CA SER A 182 7.06 -46.41 -16.52
C SER A 182 6.97 -47.63 -15.60
N GLY A 183 6.12 -47.58 -14.57
CA GLY A 183 5.94 -48.65 -13.58
C GLY A 183 7.04 -48.73 -12.52
N LYS A 184 7.97 -47.76 -12.51
CA LYS A 184 9.10 -47.65 -11.58
C LYS A 184 8.75 -46.78 -10.37
N THR A 185 7.67 -47.14 -9.69
CA THR A 185 7.13 -46.34 -8.58
C THR A 185 8.07 -46.32 -7.37
N ALA A 186 8.82 -47.40 -7.12
CA ALA A 186 9.82 -47.45 -6.06
C ALA A 186 10.94 -46.42 -6.29
N GLU A 187 11.42 -46.31 -7.53
CA GLU A 187 12.42 -45.34 -7.94
C GLU A 187 11.89 -43.90 -7.84
N ALA A 188 10.64 -43.67 -8.26
CA ALA A 188 9.98 -42.37 -8.10
C ALA A 188 9.89 -41.94 -6.63
N VAL A 189 9.52 -42.87 -5.73
CA VAL A 189 9.44 -42.60 -4.28
C VAL A 189 10.82 -42.35 -3.68
N GLU A 190 11.86 -43.07 -4.11
CA GLU A 190 13.21 -42.86 -3.60
C GLU A 190 13.76 -41.47 -3.94
N VAL A 191 13.46 -40.96 -5.14
CA VAL A 191 13.79 -39.57 -5.50
C VAL A 191 13.09 -38.57 -4.58
N VAL A 192 11.82 -38.77 -4.25
CA VAL A 192 11.12 -37.89 -3.31
C VAL A 192 11.71 -38.00 -1.90
N ARG A 193 12.10 -39.20 -1.45
CA ARG A 193 12.67 -39.44 -0.12
C ARG A 193 14.05 -38.86 0.08
N ASN A 194 14.86 -38.74 -0.99
CA ASN A 194 16.22 -38.20 -0.88
C ASN A 194 16.27 -36.70 -0.54
N GLY A 195 15.11 -36.01 -0.54
CA GLY A 195 14.99 -34.63 -0.09
C GLY A 195 15.37 -33.57 -1.12
N THR A 196 15.77 -33.95 -2.34
CA THR A 196 16.15 -33.01 -3.42
C THR A 196 15.06 -31.99 -3.66
N GLY A 197 13.81 -32.44 -3.76
CA GLY A 197 12.66 -31.56 -3.97
C GLY A 197 12.43 -30.55 -2.84
N LYS A 198 12.76 -30.91 -1.59
CA LYS A 198 12.68 -30.01 -0.43
C LYS A 198 13.79 -28.97 -0.47
N THR A 199 15.03 -29.40 -0.70
CA THR A 199 16.20 -28.51 -0.80
C THR A 199 15.98 -27.46 -1.88
N LEU A 200 15.53 -27.85 -3.08
CA LEU A 200 15.21 -26.91 -4.15
C LEU A 200 14.16 -25.88 -3.73
N MET A 201 13.09 -26.30 -3.05
CA MET A 201 12.06 -25.37 -2.58
C MET A 201 12.56 -24.41 -1.49
N ASP A 202 13.46 -24.86 -0.61
CA ASP A 202 14.05 -24.02 0.41
C ASP A 202 15.03 -23.01 -0.20
N ASP A 203 15.87 -23.44 -1.14
CA ASP A 203 16.79 -22.56 -1.88
C ASP A 203 16.03 -21.49 -2.69
N ILE A 204 14.88 -21.85 -3.29
CA ILE A 204 14.01 -20.89 -4.00
C ILE A 204 13.46 -19.84 -3.04
N ARG A 205 12.98 -20.27 -1.86
CA ARG A 205 12.49 -19.34 -0.84
C ARG A 205 13.63 -18.42 -0.38
N GLU A 206 14.81 -18.97 -0.11
CA GLU A 206 15.98 -18.20 0.30
C GLU A 206 16.40 -17.16 -0.75
N ALA A 207 16.39 -17.53 -2.03
CA ALA A 207 16.70 -16.61 -3.12
C ALA A 207 15.64 -15.50 -3.31
N LEU A 208 14.36 -15.79 -3.02
CA LEU A 208 13.26 -14.82 -3.09
C LEU A 208 13.20 -13.87 -1.88
N LEU A 209 13.71 -14.27 -0.71
CA LEU A 209 13.67 -13.46 0.51
C LEU A 209 14.20 -12.02 0.30
N PRO A 210 15.46 -11.80 -0.15
CA PRO A 210 15.98 -10.45 -0.32
C PRO A 210 15.18 -9.61 -1.31
N LEU A 211 14.63 -10.22 -2.36
CA LEU A 211 13.80 -9.55 -3.36
C LEU A 211 12.49 -9.05 -2.75
N THR A 212 11.79 -9.94 -2.03
CA THR A 212 10.49 -9.64 -1.43
C THR A 212 10.62 -8.68 -0.24
N ASP A 213 11.68 -8.76 0.56
CA ASP A 213 11.89 -7.86 1.68
C ASP A 213 12.18 -6.43 1.24
N LYS A 214 12.99 -6.26 0.19
CA LYS A 214 13.22 -4.95 -0.45
C LYS A 214 11.93 -4.37 -1.01
N ALA A 215 11.16 -5.16 -1.76
CA ALA A 215 9.88 -4.71 -2.33
C ALA A 215 8.83 -4.36 -1.25
N ARG A 216 8.73 -5.15 -0.17
CA ARG A 216 7.87 -4.81 0.98
C ARG A 216 8.29 -3.52 1.66
N GLY A 217 9.60 -3.29 1.80
CA GLY A 217 10.14 -2.03 2.31
C GLY A 217 9.67 -0.84 1.49
N ASN A 218 9.79 -0.94 0.17
CA ASN A 218 9.34 0.09 -0.77
C ASN A 218 7.83 0.36 -0.68
N VAL A 219 7.00 -0.69 -0.54
CA VAL A 219 5.54 -0.51 -0.39
C VAL A 219 5.20 0.18 0.94
N ARG A 220 5.87 -0.17 2.04
CA ARG A 220 5.58 0.42 3.37
C ARG A 220 5.99 1.87 3.50
N VAL A 221 7.10 2.28 2.89
CA VAL A 221 7.61 3.67 2.98
C VAL A 221 6.73 4.67 2.21
N ASN A 222 5.95 4.18 1.26
CA ASN A 222 5.16 5.01 0.35
C ASN A 222 3.65 5.02 0.68
N LEU A 223 3.23 4.45 1.82
CA LEU A 223 1.88 4.54 2.41
C LEU A 223 1.86 5.55 3.56
#